data_AF-A0A7X4RUN2-F1
#
_entry.id   AF-A0A7X4RUN2-F1
#
_cell.length_a   1.000
_cell.length_b   1.000
_cell.length_c   1.000
_cell.angle_alpha   90.00
_cell.angle_beta   90.00
_cell.angle_gamma   90.00
#
_symmetry.space_group_name_H-M   'P 1'
#
loop_
_entity.id
_entity.type
_entity.pdbx_description
1 polymer ?
#
loop_
_entity_poly.entity_id
_entity_poly.type
_entity_poly.pdbx_seq_one_letter_code
_entity_poly.pdbx_strand_id
1 'polypeptide(L)'
;MITVDKHDSVTLKIATQVSESKELDLDLYLFVPGELGLGPELMTEVDFYISSIHQKRSYFSDKILLPLVHSRLAQRGRLSTTQYRVSLSLYAYQYVIALDNAVSKIKRSSNEEDDDEVIDVAEEVDTVIELSIDILKRLRRTIPYEEHLKRYYANVDNYLSWYTEQKFLSIVSGLPRDQDYKTIKERLITLAEKEQAHRALNHYNSRKADKDITRLSNKMRLLRRLIEHPIVLKEDTTFLGKNVQRMVKGGATGFIMIFVTILAVTARDYLGEITASFIIAMAFLYAIREIFKDEMKEWLWRRVRKGKPRWCRAYFDPTTNKQVGQKYEWLDYTKLAELPDTIKVIRKKRVVQREEQILHYHSNTKMTTSRFLSGYEQTRETMLIDLRAITRLMDKGSNKIYVLNKGQVSKERVEKRHLLNLIVKENSHVSPPKFYRWKVVLNRSKIVDIESIPMPDNFNPIDG
;
A
#
# COMPACT_ATOMS: atom_id res chain seq x y z
N MET A 1 -1.15 -12.72 6.42
CA MET A 1 -0.77 -11.87 7.58
C MET A 1 -0.60 -10.46 7.06
N ILE A 2 -1.33 -9.51 7.64
CA ILE A 2 -1.41 -8.13 7.18
C ILE A 2 -0.71 -7.23 8.19
N THR A 3 0.20 -6.38 7.72
CA THR A 3 0.83 -5.35 8.55
C THR A 3 0.43 -3.97 8.05
N VAL A 4 0.25 -3.03 8.99
CA VAL A 4 -0.10 -1.65 8.70
C VAL A 4 0.90 -0.75 9.40
N ASP A 5 1.68 -0.02 8.61
CA ASP A 5 2.75 0.83 9.07
C ASP A 5 2.66 2.22 8.43
N LYS A 6 3.44 3.16 8.96
CA LYS A 6 3.60 4.49 8.38
C LYS A 6 4.73 4.45 7.33
N HIS A 7 4.45 4.87 6.09
CA HIS A 7 5.49 4.99 5.06
C HIS A 7 6.19 6.36 5.14
N ASP A 8 5.39 7.42 5.06
CA ASP A 8 5.85 8.82 5.13
C ASP A 8 4.98 9.58 6.15
N SER A 9 5.11 10.91 6.22
CA SER A 9 4.29 11.71 7.12
C SER A 9 2.80 11.45 6.95
N VAL A 10 2.26 11.32 5.73
CA VAL A 10 0.81 11.24 5.47
C VAL A 10 0.39 9.92 4.79
N THR A 11 1.33 9.04 4.46
CA THR A 11 1.05 7.82 3.68
C THR A 11 1.01 6.59 4.58
N LEU A 12 -0.10 5.87 4.55
CA LEU A 12 -0.30 4.59 5.23
C LEU A 12 0.20 3.44 4.32
N LYS A 13 0.96 2.51 4.87
CA LYS A 13 1.45 1.31 4.18
C LYS A 13 0.73 0.10 4.72
N ILE A 14 0.02 -0.61 3.85
CA ILE A 14 -0.62 -1.90 4.15
C ILE A 14 0.14 -2.97 3.36
N ALA A 15 0.81 -3.88 4.04
CA ALA A 15 1.48 -5.00 3.41
C ALA A 15 0.66 -6.28 3.61
N THR A 16 0.39 -6.98 2.51
CA THR A 16 -0.31 -8.27 2.51
C THR A 16 0.55 -9.32 1.82
N GLN A 17 0.44 -10.57 2.26
CA GLN A 17 1.17 -11.70 1.68
C GLN A 17 0.18 -12.73 1.17
N VAL A 18 0.39 -13.16 -0.07
CA VAL A 18 -0.35 -14.26 -0.69
C VAL A 18 0.59 -15.46 -0.71
N SER A 19 0.40 -16.38 0.24
CA SER A 19 1.31 -17.51 0.48
C SER A 19 0.77 -18.84 -0.06
N GLU A 20 -0.38 -19.30 0.42
CA GLU A 20 -0.86 -20.67 0.19
C GLU A 20 -2.04 -20.74 -0.77
N SER A 21 -2.95 -19.78 -0.68
CA SER A 21 -4.07 -19.67 -1.57
C SER A 21 -3.65 -18.91 -2.82
N LYS A 22 -3.84 -19.52 -3.98
CA LYS A 22 -3.70 -18.84 -5.27
C LYS A 22 -4.66 -17.66 -5.40
N GLU A 23 -5.63 -17.56 -4.51
CA GLU A 23 -6.67 -16.54 -4.46
C GLU A 23 -6.67 -15.84 -3.10
N LEU A 24 -6.81 -14.52 -3.09
CA LEU A 24 -6.94 -13.73 -1.87
C LEU A 24 -8.02 -12.67 -2.08
N ASP A 25 -9.05 -12.74 -1.24
CA ASP A 25 -10.07 -11.72 -1.10
C ASP A 25 -9.74 -10.82 0.09
N LEU A 26 -9.63 -9.52 -0.17
CA LEU A 26 -9.27 -8.51 0.80
C LEU A 26 -10.33 -7.41 0.82
N ASP A 27 -10.96 -7.19 1.96
CA ASP A 27 -11.81 -6.03 2.21
C ASP A 27 -11.14 -5.06 3.18
N LEU A 28 -11.05 -3.78 2.80
CA LEU A 28 -10.60 -2.68 3.64
C LEU A 28 -11.77 -1.72 3.87
N TYR A 29 -12.13 -1.51 5.12
CA TYR A 29 -13.14 -0.53 5.54
C TYR A 29 -12.44 0.60 6.28
N LEU A 30 -12.35 1.77 5.63
CA LEU A 30 -11.80 2.98 6.24
C LEU A 30 -12.93 3.86 6.74
N PHE A 31 -13.02 4.02 8.06
CA PHE A 31 -14.01 4.85 8.74
C PHE A 31 -13.42 6.24 8.97
N VAL A 32 -14.00 7.23 8.28
CA VAL A 32 -13.60 8.63 8.33
C VAL A 32 -14.63 9.43 9.14
N PRO A 33 -14.22 10.25 10.12
CA PRO A 33 -15.12 11.13 10.85
C PRO A 33 -15.93 12.03 9.89
N GLY A 34 -17.25 12.05 10.03
CA GLY A 34 -18.16 12.83 9.18
C GLY A 34 -17.98 14.33 9.30
N GLU A 35 -17.37 14.82 10.40
CA GLU A 35 -16.94 16.22 10.56
C GLU A 35 -16.01 16.70 9.42
N LEU A 36 -15.32 15.78 8.75
CA LEU A 36 -14.42 16.10 7.64
C LEU A 36 -15.17 16.30 6.31
N GLY A 37 -16.44 15.92 6.23
CA GLY A 37 -17.26 16.09 5.02
C GLY A 37 -16.75 15.30 3.81
N LEU A 38 -16.00 14.21 4.02
CA LEU A 38 -15.60 13.33 2.92
C LEU A 38 -16.85 12.68 2.33
N GLY A 39 -17.07 12.85 1.03
CA GLY A 39 -18.20 12.26 0.33
C GLY A 39 -18.03 12.32 -1.19
N PRO A 40 -18.92 11.68 -1.94
CA PRO A 40 -18.83 11.58 -3.40
C PRO A 40 -18.91 12.95 -4.11
N GLU A 41 -19.50 13.96 -3.47
CA GLU A 41 -19.60 15.33 -4.01
C GLU A 41 -18.25 16.05 -4.00
N LEU A 42 -17.42 15.80 -2.99
CA LEU A 42 -16.11 16.43 -2.83
C LEU A 42 -15.03 15.69 -3.62
N MET A 43 -15.05 14.36 -3.55
CA MET A 43 -14.09 13.50 -4.25
C MET A 43 -14.78 12.23 -4.68
N THR A 44 -14.77 11.96 -5.98
CA THR A 44 -15.33 10.70 -6.50
C THR A 44 -14.45 9.53 -6.09
N GLU A 45 -14.99 8.30 -6.05
CA GLU A 45 -14.16 7.15 -5.69
C GLU A 45 -13.07 6.89 -6.75
N VAL A 46 -13.32 7.28 -8.01
CA VAL A 46 -12.31 7.17 -9.07
C VAL A 46 -11.14 8.11 -8.80
N ASP A 47 -11.43 9.36 -8.44
CA ASP A 47 -10.39 10.35 -8.14
C ASP A 47 -9.62 9.97 -6.87
N PHE A 48 -10.33 9.47 -5.84
CA PHE A 48 -9.69 8.95 -4.63
C PHE A 48 -8.76 7.78 -4.97
N TYR A 49 -9.24 6.80 -5.74
CA TYR A 49 -8.44 5.62 -6.10
C TYR A 49 -7.16 6.01 -6.85
N ILE A 50 -7.25 6.87 -7.88
CA ILE A 50 -6.10 7.25 -8.71
C ILE A 50 -5.10 8.10 -7.93
N SER A 51 -5.60 9.03 -7.11
CA SER A 51 -4.74 9.99 -6.38
C SER A 51 -4.15 9.43 -5.10
N SER A 52 -4.87 8.54 -4.42
CA SER A 52 -4.56 8.15 -3.04
C SER A 52 -4.11 6.70 -2.93
N ILE A 53 -4.44 5.80 -3.85
CA ILE A 53 -4.10 4.38 -3.75
C ILE A 53 -3.01 4.02 -4.75
N HIS A 54 -1.84 3.66 -4.24
CA HIS A 54 -0.72 3.14 -5.03
C HIS A 54 -0.34 1.76 -4.55
N GLN A 55 -0.17 0.81 -5.46
CA GLN A 55 0.13 -0.57 -5.11
C GLN A 55 1.40 -1.02 -5.80
N LYS A 56 2.12 -1.92 -5.14
CA LYS A 56 3.24 -2.64 -5.73
C LYS A 56 3.17 -4.08 -5.28
N ARG A 57 3.40 -5.00 -6.20
CA ARG A 57 3.47 -6.42 -5.88
C ARG A 57 4.86 -6.94 -6.24
N SER A 58 5.47 -7.67 -5.33
CA SER A 58 6.80 -8.25 -5.50
C SER A 58 6.77 -9.74 -5.20
N TYR A 59 7.65 -10.50 -5.86
CA TYR A 59 7.96 -11.85 -5.41
C TYR A 59 8.44 -11.83 -3.96
N PHE A 60 8.05 -12.86 -3.22
CA PHE A 60 8.38 -13.00 -1.81
C PHE A 60 8.64 -14.47 -1.46
N SER A 61 9.49 -14.69 -0.46
CA SER A 61 9.79 -16.01 0.09
C SER A 61 10.07 -15.86 1.57
N ASP A 62 9.50 -16.74 2.38
CA ASP A 62 9.82 -16.84 3.81
C ASP A 62 11.19 -17.48 4.04
N LYS A 63 11.65 -18.32 3.09
CA LYS A 63 12.97 -18.94 3.17
C LYS A 63 14.02 -17.94 2.72
N ILE A 64 15.03 -17.72 3.57
CA ILE A 64 16.26 -17.01 3.18
C ILE A 64 16.96 -17.87 2.13
N LEU A 65 16.75 -17.55 0.84
CA LEU A 65 17.44 -18.21 -0.25
C LEU A 65 18.91 -17.78 -0.19
N LEU A 66 19.77 -18.69 0.23
CA LEU A 66 21.18 -18.42 0.45
C LEU A 66 21.86 -18.01 -0.88
N PRO A 67 22.47 -16.82 -0.97
CA PRO A 67 23.22 -16.38 -2.16
C PRO A 67 24.28 -17.39 -2.57
N LEU A 68 24.87 -18.08 -1.57
CA LEU A 68 25.91 -19.09 -1.71
C LEU A 68 25.51 -20.30 -2.57
N VAL A 69 24.25 -20.74 -2.52
CA VAL A 69 23.82 -21.89 -3.33
C VAL A 69 23.65 -21.46 -4.78
N HIS A 70 23.01 -20.30 -4.99
CA HIS A 70 22.78 -19.76 -6.33
C HIS A 70 24.06 -19.26 -7.01
N SER A 71 25.01 -18.69 -6.26
CA SER A 71 26.33 -18.31 -6.76
C SER A 71 27.14 -19.54 -7.21
N ARG A 72 27.13 -20.63 -6.43
CA ARG A 72 27.79 -21.89 -6.80
C ARG A 72 27.12 -22.58 -7.99
N LEU A 73 25.79 -22.55 -8.08
CA LEU A 73 25.07 -23.09 -9.24
C LEU A 73 25.29 -22.25 -10.50
N ALA A 74 25.36 -20.92 -10.37
CA ALA A 74 25.75 -20.04 -11.46
C ALA A 74 27.20 -20.30 -11.90
N GLN A 75 28.14 -20.46 -10.96
CA GLN A 75 29.53 -20.84 -11.26
C GLN A 75 29.64 -22.19 -12.00
N ARG A 76 28.74 -23.13 -11.74
CA ARG A 76 28.68 -24.44 -12.42
C ARG A 76 27.92 -24.40 -13.75
N GLY A 77 27.51 -23.23 -14.23
CA GLY A 77 26.72 -23.07 -15.47
C GLY A 77 25.31 -23.68 -15.40
N ARG A 78 24.83 -24.04 -14.20
CA ARG A 78 23.51 -24.68 -13.99
C ARG A 78 22.39 -23.68 -13.73
N LEU A 79 22.71 -22.40 -13.56
CA LEU A 79 21.75 -21.33 -13.29
C LEU A 79 21.80 -20.29 -14.41
N SER A 80 20.65 -19.88 -14.93
CA SER A 80 20.59 -18.79 -15.91
C SER A 80 20.99 -17.44 -15.28
N THR A 81 21.54 -16.53 -16.10
CA THR A 81 21.89 -15.17 -15.66
C THR A 81 20.69 -14.42 -15.07
N THR A 82 19.49 -14.64 -15.60
CA THR A 82 18.24 -14.05 -15.10
C THR A 82 17.90 -14.57 -13.71
N GLN A 83 17.94 -15.89 -13.50
CA GLN A 83 17.73 -16.50 -12.19
C GLN A 83 18.74 -16.00 -11.15
N TYR A 84 20.01 -15.81 -11.54
CA TYR A 84 21.02 -15.25 -10.64
C TYR A 84 20.65 -13.83 -10.19
N ARG A 85 20.30 -12.94 -11.14
CA ARG A 85 19.92 -11.55 -10.84
C ARG A 85 18.72 -11.45 -9.91
N VAL A 86 17.69 -12.25 -10.16
CA VAL A 86 16.48 -12.27 -9.31
C VAL A 86 16.84 -12.79 -7.91
N SER A 87 17.61 -13.87 -7.80
CA SER A 87 17.98 -14.44 -6.50
C SER A 87 18.80 -13.47 -5.65
N LEU A 88 19.79 -12.81 -6.24
CA LEU A 88 20.61 -11.81 -5.57
C LEU A 88 19.80 -10.56 -5.19
N SER A 89 18.91 -10.13 -6.09
CA SER A 89 17.98 -9.04 -5.82
C SER A 89 17.10 -9.35 -4.62
N LEU A 90 16.47 -10.53 -4.59
CA LEU A 90 15.59 -10.93 -3.50
C LEU A 90 16.31 -10.93 -2.17
N TYR A 91 17.51 -11.51 -2.13
CA TYR A 91 18.34 -11.52 -0.93
C TYR A 91 18.62 -10.10 -0.43
N ALA A 92 19.05 -9.20 -1.34
CA ALA A 92 19.31 -7.81 -1.01
C ALA A 92 18.04 -7.08 -0.54
N TYR A 93 16.91 -7.31 -1.20
CA TYR A 93 15.62 -6.68 -0.88
C TYR A 93 15.07 -7.15 0.47
N GLN A 94 15.13 -8.45 0.76
CA GLN A 94 14.76 -9.03 2.06
C GLN A 94 15.62 -8.42 3.17
N TYR A 95 16.93 -8.33 2.97
CA TYR A 95 17.83 -7.71 3.93
C TYR A 95 17.49 -6.24 4.19
N VAL A 96 17.26 -5.47 3.12
CA VAL A 96 16.89 -4.05 3.21
C VAL A 96 15.60 -3.86 4.02
N ILE A 97 14.58 -4.68 3.77
CA ILE A 97 13.32 -4.63 4.53
C ILE A 97 13.53 -5.04 5.99
N ALA A 98 14.25 -6.13 6.23
CA ALA A 98 14.50 -6.63 7.59
C ALA A 98 15.27 -5.60 8.42
N LEU A 99 16.31 -4.99 7.86
CA LEU A 99 17.08 -3.95 8.52
C LEU A 99 16.24 -2.68 8.78
N ASP A 100 15.38 -2.29 7.84
CA ASP A 100 14.51 -1.13 8.01
C ASP A 100 13.49 -1.33 9.15
N ASN A 101 12.88 -2.52 9.20
CA ASN A 101 11.96 -2.90 10.27
C ASN A 101 12.67 -2.95 11.63
N ALA A 102 13.87 -3.56 11.69
CA ALA A 102 14.64 -3.67 12.93
C ALA A 102 15.07 -2.29 13.46
N VAL A 103 15.57 -1.41 12.59
CA VAL A 103 15.93 -0.03 12.96
C VAL A 103 14.71 0.76 13.42
N SER A 104 13.56 0.56 12.77
CA SER A 104 12.31 1.23 13.15
C SER A 104 11.80 0.75 14.51
N LYS A 105 11.96 -0.54 14.83
CA LYS A 105 11.65 -1.12 16.14
C LYS A 105 12.53 -0.48 17.22
N ILE A 106 13.85 -0.49 17.04
CA ILE A 106 14.82 0.11 17.97
C ILE A 106 14.49 1.58 18.25
N LYS A 107 14.17 2.36 17.20
CA LYS A 107 13.80 3.78 17.35
C LYS A 107 12.48 4.01 18.07
N ARG A 108 11.57 3.03 18.06
CA ARG A 108 10.31 3.12 18.78
C ARG A 108 10.57 2.87 20.27
N SER A 109 11.26 1.78 20.58
CA SER A 109 11.65 1.42 21.95
C SER A 109 12.49 2.53 22.61
N SER A 110 13.41 3.17 21.87
CA SER A 110 14.26 4.22 22.45
C SER A 110 13.53 5.52 22.84
N ASN A 111 12.24 5.68 22.51
CA ASN A 111 11.45 6.88 22.87
C ASN A 111 10.50 6.64 24.05
N GLU A 112 10.38 5.41 24.53
CA GLU A 112 9.56 5.05 25.70
C GLU A 112 10.48 5.21 26.93
N GLU A 113 10.10 6.07 27.88
CA GLU A 113 10.95 6.58 28.99
C GLU A 113 10.90 5.66 30.23
N ASP A 114 11.14 4.36 30.08
CA ASP A 114 11.20 3.41 31.20
C ASP A 114 12.62 2.82 31.37
N ASP A 115 13.19 2.94 32.57
CA ASP A 115 14.59 2.56 32.88
C ASP A 115 14.88 1.05 32.68
N ASP A 116 13.86 0.18 32.75
CA ASP A 116 13.99 -1.27 32.49
C ASP A 116 14.18 -1.61 30.99
N GLU A 117 13.87 -0.68 30.07
CA GLU A 117 13.99 -0.89 28.61
C GLU A 117 15.41 -0.65 28.06
N VAL A 118 16.31 -0.03 28.84
CA VAL A 118 17.67 0.33 28.39
C VAL A 118 18.51 -0.90 28.02
N ILE A 119 18.38 -1.98 28.80
CA ILE A 119 19.10 -3.24 28.57
C ILE A 119 18.58 -3.96 27.32
N ASP A 120 17.26 -3.93 27.09
CA ASP A 120 16.61 -4.56 25.93
C ASP A 120 17.04 -3.86 24.62
N VAL A 121 17.07 -2.52 24.60
CA VAL A 121 17.51 -1.76 23.41
C VAL A 121 18.97 -2.06 23.05
N ALA A 122 19.85 -2.23 24.04
CA ALA A 122 21.25 -2.56 23.81
C ALA A 122 21.41 -3.95 23.16
N GLU A 123 20.70 -4.94 23.68
CA GLU A 123 20.69 -6.31 23.14
C GLU A 123 20.09 -6.34 21.72
N GLU A 124 18.98 -5.64 21.50
CA GLU A 124 18.38 -5.50 20.17
C GLU A 124 19.35 -4.91 19.14
N VAL A 125 20.08 -3.84 19.49
CA VAL A 125 21.09 -3.26 18.60
C VAL A 125 22.20 -4.26 18.29
N ASP A 126 22.67 -5.00 19.28
CA ASP A 126 23.71 -6.01 19.09
C ASP A 126 23.24 -7.17 18.20
N THR A 127 22.02 -7.66 18.36
CA THR A 127 21.46 -8.68 17.45
C THR A 127 21.38 -8.17 16.01
N VAL A 128 21.00 -6.91 15.81
CA VAL A 128 20.96 -6.29 14.47
C VAL A 128 22.36 -6.17 13.86
N ILE A 129 23.36 -5.83 14.67
CA ILE A 129 24.76 -5.79 14.25
C ILE A 129 25.22 -7.18 13.78
N GLU A 130 25.01 -8.21 14.60
CA GLU A 130 25.47 -9.57 14.30
C GLU A 130 24.81 -10.13 13.04
N LEU A 131 23.49 -9.99 12.93
CA LEU A 131 22.73 -10.43 11.76
C LEU A 131 23.20 -9.69 10.50
N SER A 132 23.44 -8.38 10.59
CA SER A 132 23.93 -7.58 9.46
C SER A 132 25.32 -8.05 8.99
N ILE A 133 26.23 -8.32 9.93
CA ILE A 133 27.58 -8.81 9.61
C ILE A 133 27.50 -10.20 8.98
N ASP A 134 26.71 -11.12 9.53
CA ASP A 134 26.60 -12.49 8.99
C ASP A 134 26.00 -12.48 7.58
N ILE A 135 24.95 -11.69 7.35
CA ILE A 135 24.32 -11.53 6.03
C ILE A 135 25.32 -10.96 5.01
N LEU A 136 26.00 -9.85 5.33
CA LEU A 136 27.01 -9.27 4.42
C LEU A 136 28.18 -10.24 4.18
N LYS A 137 28.63 -10.97 5.21
CA LYS A 137 29.68 -11.99 5.07
C LYS A 137 29.24 -13.13 4.16
N ARG A 138 27.99 -13.61 4.27
CA ARG A 138 27.44 -14.65 3.39
C ARG A 138 27.34 -14.21 1.94
N LEU A 139 26.95 -12.95 1.69
CA LEU A 139 26.96 -12.35 0.36
C LEU A 139 28.36 -12.35 -0.26
N ARG A 140 29.35 -11.86 0.51
CA ARG A 140 30.74 -11.63 0.06
C ARG A 140 31.59 -12.90 -0.07
N ARG A 141 31.13 -14.04 0.47
CA ARG A 141 31.87 -15.32 0.42
C ARG A 141 32.07 -15.90 -0.98
N THR A 142 31.21 -15.59 -1.94
CA THR A 142 31.28 -16.17 -3.29
C THR A 142 31.00 -15.11 -4.34
N ILE A 143 32.08 -14.51 -4.85
CA ILE A 143 32.05 -13.56 -5.96
C ILE A 143 31.97 -14.36 -7.28
N PRO A 144 31.08 -14.00 -8.21
CA PRO A 144 31.01 -14.66 -9.52
C PRO A 144 32.23 -14.32 -10.41
N TYR A 145 32.65 -15.29 -11.23
CA TYR A 145 33.77 -15.12 -12.18
C TYR A 145 33.37 -14.36 -13.45
N GLU A 146 32.14 -14.58 -13.94
CA GLU A 146 31.64 -13.94 -15.16
C GLU A 146 31.49 -12.43 -14.97
N GLU A 147 32.05 -11.65 -15.89
CA GLU A 147 32.14 -10.18 -15.79
C GLU A 147 30.77 -9.50 -15.67
N HIS A 148 29.74 -9.97 -16.38
CA HIS A 148 28.39 -9.40 -16.29
C HIS A 148 27.71 -9.68 -14.95
N LEU A 149 27.92 -10.87 -14.37
CA LEU A 149 27.41 -11.22 -13.05
C LEU A 149 28.19 -10.48 -11.96
N LYS A 150 29.51 -10.32 -12.14
CA LYS A 150 30.39 -9.57 -11.24
C LYS A 150 30.00 -8.10 -11.16
N ARG A 151 29.69 -7.45 -12.28
CA ARG A 151 29.17 -6.06 -12.29
C ARG A 151 27.86 -5.94 -11.54
N TYR A 152 26.95 -6.90 -11.75
CA TYR A 152 25.67 -6.93 -11.06
C TYR A 152 25.86 -7.12 -9.54
N TYR A 153 26.71 -8.08 -9.15
CA TYR A 153 27.11 -8.30 -7.77
C TYR A 153 27.71 -7.05 -7.13
N ALA A 154 28.67 -6.40 -7.77
CA ALA A 154 29.34 -5.21 -7.25
C ALA A 154 28.35 -4.05 -7.02
N ASN A 155 27.36 -3.89 -7.91
CA ASN A 155 26.29 -2.91 -7.75
C ASN A 155 25.40 -3.20 -6.54
N VAL A 156 25.06 -4.47 -6.31
CA VAL A 156 24.26 -4.89 -5.15
C VAL A 156 25.05 -4.73 -3.85
N ASP A 157 26.30 -5.21 -3.79
CA ASP A 157 27.17 -5.09 -2.61
C ASP A 157 27.46 -3.62 -2.26
N ASN A 158 27.70 -2.76 -3.26
CA ASN A 158 27.85 -1.32 -3.03
C ASN A 158 26.61 -0.69 -2.37
N TYR A 159 25.42 -1.02 -2.86
CA TYR A 159 24.18 -0.51 -2.28
C TYR A 159 23.94 -1.04 -0.88
N LEU A 160 24.12 -2.34 -0.66
CA LEU A 160 23.93 -2.93 0.67
C LEU A 160 24.92 -2.35 1.67
N SER A 161 26.21 -2.28 1.33
CA SER A 161 27.26 -1.68 2.16
C SER A 161 26.97 -0.22 2.52
N TRP A 162 26.48 0.58 1.57
CA TRP A 162 26.06 1.96 1.87
C TRP A 162 24.80 2.00 2.74
N TYR A 163 23.81 1.15 2.46
CA TYR A 163 22.54 1.14 3.18
C TYR A 163 22.72 0.71 4.65
N THR A 164 23.58 -0.27 4.92
CA THR A 164 23.92 -0.70 6.28
C THR A 164 24.57 0.42 7.08
N GLU A 165 25.56 1.09 6.49
CA GLU A 165 26.21 2.26 7.07
C GLU A 165 25.19 3.34 7.44
N GLN A 166 24.29 3.72 6.51
CA GLN A 166 23.28 4.75 6.78
C GLN A 166 22.31 4.35 7.89
N LYS A 167 21.96 3.07 7.98
CA LYS A 167 21.08 2.58 9.05
C LYS A 167 21.76 2.54 10.41
N PHE A 168 23.03 2.15 10.48
CA PHE A 168 23.82 2.22 11.71
C PHE A 168 24.00 3.67 12.18
N LEU A 169 24.38 4.59 11.28
CA LEU A 169 24.47 6.01 11.61
C LEU A 169 23.12 6.59 12.06
N SER A 170 22.02 6.13 11.45
CA SER A 170 20.67 6.50 11.85
C SER A 170 20.31 6.00 13.26
N ILE A 171 20.76 4.80 13.68
CA ILE A 171 20.61 4.32 15.07
C ILE A 171 21.43 5.23 16.01
N VAL A 172 22.71 5.48 15.69
CA VAL A 172 23.58 6.35 16.50
C VAL A 172 22.96 7.73 16.71
N SER A 173 22.32 8.30 15.68
CA SER A 173 21.65 9.60 15.77
C SER A 173 20.39 9.61 16.63
N GLY A 174 19.74 8.46 16.80
CA GLY A 174 18.50 8.31 17.56
C GLY A 174 18.70 7.95 19.03
N LEU A 175 19.85 7.37 19.40
CA LEU A 175 20.14 6.96 20.77
C LEU A 175 20.46 8.17 21.68
N PRO A 176 19.95 8.21 22.92
CA PRO A 176 20.19 9.30 23.87
C PRO A 176 21.68 9.41 24.25
N ARG A 177 22.07 10.56 24.81
CA ARG A 177 23.48 10.90 25.05
C ARG A 177 24.08 10.24 26.29
N ASP A 178 23.35 9.36 26.96
CA ASP A 178 23.75 8.74 28.21
C ASP A 178 24.99 7.86 28.06
N GLN A 179 25.70 7.72 29.18
CA GLN A 179 27.00 7.07 29.25
C GLN A 179 26.89 5.57 28.92
N ASP A 180 25.73 4.96 29.13
CA ASP A 180 25.46 3.54 28.89
C ASP A 180 25.46 3.15 27.41
N TYR A 181 25.11 4.09 26.51
CA TYR A 181 25.10 3.85 25.06
C TYR A 181 26.44 4.14 24.36
N LYS A 182 27.46 4.60 25.10
CA LYS A 182 28.73 5.03 24.51
C LYS A 182 29.45 3.90 23.77
N THR A 183 29.53 2.72 24.37
CA THR A 183 30.19 1.53 23.80
C THR A 183 29.51 1.06 22.51
N ILE A 184 28.18 1.03 22.49
CA ILE A 184 27.37 0.63 21.34
C ILE A 184 27.53 1.64 20.20
N LYS A 185 27.53 2.94 20.51
CA LYS A 185 27.77 4.01 19.52
C LYS A 185 29.14 3.86 18.88
N GLU A 186 30.19 3.65 19.67
CA GLU A 186 31.55 3.41 19.17
C GLU A 186 31.62 2.16 18.28
N ARG A 187 30.95 1.07 18.67
CA ARG A 187 30.86 -0.17 17.86
C ARG A 187 30.17 0.08 16.52
N LEU A 188 29.02 0.77 16.52
CA LEU A 188 28.27 1.10 15.30
C LEU A 188 29.08 2.01 14.36
N ILE A 189 29.78 3.01 14.90
CA ILE A 189 30.65 3.91 14.12
C ILE A 189 31.80 3.12 13.51
N THR A 190 32.46 2.26 14.29
CA THR A 190 33.57 1.42 13.79
C THR A 190 33.11 0.51 12.64
N LEU A 191 31.90 -0.03 12.72
CA LEU A 191 31.32 -0.86 11.65
C LEU A 191 30.95 -0.04 10.42
N ALA A 192 30.41 1.17 10.60
CA ALA A 192 30.17 2.10 9.51
C ALA A 192 31.47 2.48 8.77
N GLU A 193 32.55 2.75 9.50
CA GLU A 193 33.88 3.02 8.94
C GLU A 193 34.45 1.82 8.17
N LYS A 194 34.26 0.60 8.69
CA LYS A 194 34.65 -0.63 7.98
C LYS A 194 33.92 -0.79 6.65
N GLU A 195 32.62 -0.49 6.60
CA GLU A 195 31.84 -0.53 5.35
C GLU A 195 32.28 0.57 4.38
N GLN A 196 32.58 1.77 4.87
CA GLN A 196 33.17 2.83 4.06
C GLN A 196 34.53 2.42 3.46
N ALA A 197 35.42 1.84 4.27
CA ALA A 197 36.72 1.34 3.81
C ALA A 197 36.56 0.21 2.77
N HIS A 198 35.61 -0.71 2.97
CA HIS A 198 35.28 -1.76 2.01
C HIS A 198 34.88 -1.18 0.64
N ARG A 199 34.03 -0.14 0.61
CA ARG A 199 33.62 0.51 -0.64
C ARG A 199 34.78 1.24 -1.32
N ALA A 200 35.68 1.84 -0.54
CA ALA A 200 36.88 2.50 -1.05
C ALA A 200 37.87 1.51 -1.68
N LEU A 201 38.14 0.38 -0.99
CA LEU A 201 39.05 -0.68 -1.46
C LEU A 201 38.57 -1.34 -2.75
N ASN A 202 37.25 -1.56 -2.89
CA ASN A 202 36.68 -2.17 -4.09
C ASN A 202 36.38 -1.18 -5.22
N HIS A 203 36.69 0.12 -5.03
CA HIS A 203 36.48 1.18 -6.02
C HIS A 203 35.05 1.23 -6.60
N TYR A 204 34.03 0.98 -5.78
CA TYR A 204 32.66 0.94 -6.27
C TYR A 204 32.15 2.30 -6.74
N ASN A 205 32.66 3.39 -6.17
CA ASN A 205 32.24 4.75 -6.46
C ASN A 205 33.31 5.52 -7.22
N SER A 206 32.86 6.46 -8.05
CA SER A 206 33.77 7.37 -8.73
C SER A 206 34.18 8.50 -7.78
N ARG A 207 35.38 9.05 -7.96
CA ARG A 207 35.86 10.21 -7.17
C ARG A 207 34.89 11.41 -7.14
N LYS A 208 34.05 11.56 -8.19
CA LYS A 208 33.02 12.61 -8.25
C LYS A 208 31.80 12.29 -7.39
N ALA A 209 31.44 11.02 -7.26
CA ALA A 209 30.35 10.58 -6.40
C ALA A 209 30.75 10.64 -4.91
N ASP A 210 32.02 10.38 -4.60
CA ASP A 210 32.50 10.48 -3.21
C ASP A 210 32.54 11.91 -2.68
N LYS A 211 32.73 12.90 -3.57
CA LYS A 211 32.76 14.33 -3.21
C LYS A 211 31.38 14.99 -3.14
N ASP A 212 30.40 14.50 -3.90
CA ASP A 212 29.09 15.12 -4.03
C ASP A 212 28.00 14.21 -3.49
N ILE A 213 27.47 14.59 -2.32
CA ILE A 213 26.43 13.86 -1.59
C ILE A 213 25.18 13.65 -2.46
N THR A 214 24.82 14.62 -3.31
CA THR A 214 23.63 14.52 -4.16
C THR A 214 23.81 13.45 -5.24
N ARG A 215 25.00 13.36 -5.84
CA ARG A 215 25.33 12.34 -6.82
C ARG A 215 25.39 10.95 -6.20
N LEU A 216 25.95 10.83 -5.00
CA LEU A 216 25.96 9.58 -4.25
C LEU A 216 24.53 9.11 -3.99
N SER A 217 23.68 9.98 -3.44
CA SER A 217 22.27 9.68 -3.17
C SER A 217 21.50 9.25 -4.43
N ASN A 218 21.67 9.97 -5.54
CA ASN A 218 21.05 9.60 -6.82
C ASN A 218 21.54 8.25 -7.34
N LYS A 219 22.84 7.94 -7.22
CA LYS A 219 23.39 6.63 -7.58
C LYS A 219 22.79 5.53 -6.71
N MET A 220 22.70 5.72 -5.40
CA MET A 220 22.12 4.73 -4.48
C MET A 220 20.63 4.50 -4.76
N ARG A 221 19.89 5.55 -5.13
CA ARG A 221 18.50 5.41 -5.61
C ARG A 221 18.40 4.57 -6.88
N LEU A 222 19.35 4.70 -7.81
CA LEU A 222 19.40 3.87 -9.01
C LEU A 222 19.70 2.40 -8.66
N LEU A 223 20.67 2.16 -7.77
CA LEU A 223 21.02 0.80 -7.33
C LEU A 223 19.87 0.13 -6.58
N ARG A 224 19.12 0.87 -5.76
CA ARG A 224 17.88 0.37 -5.14
C ARG A 224 16.88 -0.10 -6.20
N ARG A 225 16.64 0.71 -7.24
CA ARG A 225 15.74 0.32 -8.35
C ARG A 225 16.25 -0.91 -9.12
N LEU A 226 17.57 -1.07 -9.25
CA LEU A 226 18.18 -2.23 -9.89
C LEU A 226 17.95 -3.53 -9.09
N ILE A 227 17.88 -3.45 -7.76
CA ILE A 227 17.50 -4.55 -6.87
C ILE A 227 15.99 -4.81 -6.92
N GLU A 228 15.17 -3.76 -7.01
CA GLU A 228 13.70 -3.91 -7.03
C GLU A 228 13.19 -4.45 -8.37
N HIS A 229 13.76 -4.04 -9.51
CA HIS A 229 13.23 -4.33 -10.84
C HIS A 229 13.01 -5.84 -11.14
N PRO A 230 13.93 -6.77 -10.79
CA PRO A 230 13.72 -8.19 -11.05
C PRO A 230 12.67 -8.85 -10.14
N ILE A 231 12.28 -8.19 -9.04
CA ILE A 231 11.39 -8.75 -8.01
C ILE A 231 9.98 -8.17 -8.14
N VAL A 232 9.86 -6.89 -8.49
CA VAL A 232 8.59 -6.18 -8.61
C VAL A 232 7.91 -6.57 -9.93
N LEU A 233 6.68 -7.06 -9.81
CA LEU A 233 5.85 -7.41 -10.95
C LEU A 233 5.47 -6.14 -11.72
N LYS A 234 5.50 -6.22 -13.05
CA LYS A 234 4.92 -5.18 -13.88
C LYS A 234 3.40 -5.26 -13.76
N GLU A 235 2.77 -4.11 -13.62
CA GLU A 235 1.32 -4.01 -13.49
C GLU A 235 0.74 -3.14 -14.60
N ASP A 236 -0.32 -3.64 -15.24
CA ASP A 236 -1.13 -2.88 -16.17
C ASP A 236 -2.55 -2.75 -15.59
N THR A 237 -2.95 -1.50 -15.32
CA THR A 237 -4.29 -1.21 -14.77
C THR A 237 -5.24 -0.83 -15.89
N THR A 238 -6.35 -1.56 -15.99
CA THR A 238 -7.40 -1.31 -16.97
C THR A 238 -8.69 -0.90 -16.26
N PHE A 239 -9.33 0.16 -16.78
CA PHE A 239 -10.65 0.59 -16.31
C PHE A 239 -11.72 -0.31 -16.90
N LEU A 240 -12.43 -1.03 -16.04
CA LEU A 240 -13.53 -1.89 -16.46
C LEU A 240 -14.80 -1.07 -16.66
N GLY A 241 -15.68 -1.60 -17.52
CA GLY A 241 -17.03 -1.05 -17.69
C GLY A 241 -17.17 0.11 -18.66
N LYS A 242 -16.10 0.63 -19.29
CA LYS A 242 -16.24 1.70 -20.32
C LYS A 242 -17.11 1.26 -21.51
N ASN A 243 -16.87 0.04 -22.02
CA ASN A 243 -17.65 -0.51 -23.12
C ASN A 243 -19.07 -0.86 -22.68
N VAL A 244 -19.21 -1.46 -21.49
CA VAL A 244 -20.52 -1.77 -20.89
C VAL A 244 -21.34 -0.49 -20.69
N GLN A 245 -20.72 0.58 -20.20
CA GLN A 245 -21.38 1.87 -20.02
C GLN A 245 -21.86 2.45 -21.35
N ARG A 246 -21.06 2.35 -22.42
CA ARG A 246 -21.48 2.77 -23.77
C ARG A 246 -22.67 1.94 -24.27
N MET A 247 -22.64 0.62 -24.08
CA MET A 247 -23.77 -0.25 -24.46
C MET A 247 -25.03 0.05 -23.65
N VAL A 248 -24.92 0.25 -22.34
CA VAL A 248 -26.05 0.59 -21.46
C VAL A 248 -26.64 1.95 -21.85
N LYS A 249 -25.80 2.96 -22.08
CA LYS A 249 -26.26 4.29 -22.51
C LYS A 249 -26.90 4.25 -23.90
N GLY A 250 -26.32 3.47 -24.82
CA GLY A 250 -26.88 3.24 -26.16
C GLY A 250 -28.24 2.53 -26.10
N GLY A 251 -28.33 1.45 -25.31
CA GLY A 251 -29.56 0.69 -25.10
C GLY A 251 -30.66 1.52 -24.44
N ALA A 252 -30.32 2.33 -23.41
CA ALA A 252 -31.26 3.27 -22.79
C ALA A 252 -31.82 4.26 -23.81
N THR A 253 -30.93 4.85 -24.63
CA THR A 253 -31.33 5.79 -25.69
C THR A 253 -32.23 5.12 -26.72
N GLY A 254 -31.89 3.90 -27.15
CA GLY A 254 -32.70 3.12 -28.09
C GLY A 254 -34.09 2.80 -27.52
N PHE A 255 -34.16 2.37 -26.26
CA PHE A 255 -35.42 2.08 -25.57
C PHE A 255 -36.34 3.31 -25.49
N ILE A 256 -35.78 4.47 -25.12
CA ILE A 256 -36.53 5.73 -25.10
C ILE A 256 -37.02 6.10 -26.50
N MET A 257 -36.17 5.95 -27.52
CA MET A 257 -36.56 6.23 -28.90
C MET A 257 -37.72 5.35 -29.36
N ILE A 258 -37.70 4.06 -29.04
CA ILE A 258 -38.80 3.14 -29.36
C ILE A 258 -40.08 3.60 -28.65
N PHE A 259 -40.01 3.88 -27.35
CA PHE A 259 -41.16 4.32 -26.57
C PHE A 259 -41.77 5.64 -27.08
N VAL A 260 -40.94 6.65 -27.34
CA VAL A 260 -41.37 7.95 -27.88
C VAL A 260 -41.95 7.78 -29.29
N THR A 261 -41.36 6.92 -30.12
CA THR A 261 -41.87 6.67 -31.47
C THR A 261 -43.24 5.98 -31.43
N ILE A 262 -43.43 4.99 -30.56
CA ILE A 262 -44.73 4.34 -30.36
C ILE A 262 -45.77 5.37 -29.92
N LEU A 263 -45.45 6.20 -28.92
CA LEU A 263 -46.35 7.24 -28.44
C LEU A 263 -46.69 8.27 -29.53
N ALA A 264 -45.70 8.68 -30.31
CA ALA A 264 -45.88 9.61 -31.42
C ALA A 264 -46.80 9.02 -32.51
N VAL A 265 -46.65 7.74 -32.84
CA VAL A 265 -47.53 7.03 -33.78
C VAL A 265 -48.95 6.94 -33.22
N THR A 266 -49.12 6.52 -31.96
CA THR A 266 -50.46 6.44 -31.34
C THR A 266 -51.13 7.80 -31.21
N ALA A 267 -50.37 8.86 -30.93
CA ALA A 267 -50.89 10.23 -30.86
C ALA A 267 -51.34 10.73 -32.24
N ARG A 268 -50.62 10.34 -33.31
CA ARG A 268 -51.02 10.60 -34.69
C ARG A 268 -52.31 9.88 -35.05
N ASP A 269 -52.44 8.61 -34.66
CA ASP A 269 -53.64 7.81 -34.94
C ASP A 269 -54.89 8.37 -34.22
N TYR A 270 -54.72 8.98 -33.04
CA TYR A 270 -55.83 9.53 -32.25
C TYR A 270 -56.20 10.99 -32.61
N LEU A 271 -55.23 11.84 -32.92
CA LEU A 271 -55.43 13.28 -33.14
C LEU A 271 -55.66 13.67 -34.62
N GLY A 272 -55.55 12.72 -35.55
CA GLY A 272 -55.72 12.96 -36.98
C GLY A 272 -54.51 13.66 -37.65
N GLU A 273 -54.69 14.14 -38.88
CA GLU A 273 -53.63 14.85 -39.63
C GLU A 273 -53.15 16.14 -38.93
N ILE A 274 -52.00 16.68 -39.39
CA ILE A 274 -51.15 17.70 -38.74
C ILE A 274 -51.96 18.94 -38.29
N THR A 275 -52.56 18.86 -37.11
CA THR A 275 -53.34 19.92 -36.47
C THR A 275 -52.48 20.60 -35.40
N ALA A 276 -52.79 21.83 -35.02
CA ALA A 276 -52.07 22.54 -33.95
C ALA A 276 -51.97 21.72 -32.63
N SER A 277 -53.01 20.95 -32.30
CA SER A 277 -53.02 20.01 -31.16
C SER A 277 -51.94 18.92 -31.27
N PHE A 278 -51.73 18.37 -32.47
CA PHE A 278 -50.71 17.36 -32.73
C PHE A 278 -49.29 17.92 -32.56
N ILE A 279 -49.04 19.14 -33.04
CA ILE A 279 -47.73 19.81 -32.89
C ILE A 279 -47.40 20.04 -31.42
N ILE A 280 -48.37 20.51 -30.62
CA ILE A 280 -48.20 20.73 -29.17
C ILE A 280 -47.93 19.40 -28.46
N ALA A 281 -48.70 18.35 -28.78
CA ALA A 281 -48.49 17.02 -28.22
C ALA A 281 -47.09 16.46 -28.57
N MET A 282 -46.64 16.66 -29.80
CA MET A 282 -45.31 16.23 -30.24
C MET A 282 -44.19 16.99 -29.50
N ALA A 283 -44.33 18.31 -29.37
CA ALA A 283 -43.36 19.13 -28.63
C ALA A 283 -43.26 18.67 -27.16
N PHE A 284 -44.39 18.34 -26.53
CA PHE A 284 -44.43 17.80 -25.18
C PHE A 284 -43.76 16.42 -25.08
N LEU A 285 -44.02 15.50 -26.02
CA LEU A 285 -43.35 14.19 -26.09
C LEU A 285 -41.83 14.34 -26.22
N TYR A 286 -41.34 15.28 -27.03
CA TYR A 286 -39.92 15.56 -27.17
C TYR A 286 -39.30 16.20 -25.91
N ALA A 287 -40.04 17.06 -25.21
CA ALA A 287 -39.59 17.62 -23.93
C ALA A 287 -39.46 16.53 -22.86
N ILE A 288 -40.45 15.65 -22.74
CA ILE A 288 -40.42 14.47 -21.87
C ILE A 288 -39.23 13.57 -22.22
N ARG A 289 -39.03 13.27 -23.51
CA ARG A 289 -37.90 12.47 -23.99
C ARG A 289 -36.57 12.99 -23.45
N GLU A 290 -36.35 14.30 -23.45
CA GLU A 290 -35.07 14.86 -23.04
C GLU A 290 -34.86 14.74 -21.52
N ILE A 291 -35.89 14.96 -20.71
CA ILE A 291 -35.82 14.82 -19.24
C ILE A 291 -35.53 13.36 -18.84
N PHE A 292 -36.31 12.41 -19.37
CA PHE A 292 -36.16 10.99 -19.01
C PHE A 292 -34.86 10.37 -19.52
N LYS A 293 -34.26 10.93 -20.58
CA LYS A 293 -33.11 10.35 -21.25
C LYS A 293 -31.89 10.24 -20.37
N ASP A 294 -31.60 11.26 -19.56
CA ASP A 294 -30.43 11.21 -18.70
C ASP A 294 -30.71 10.45 -17.40
N GLU A 295 -31.92 10.58 -16.84
CA GLU A 295 -32.36 9.82 -15.66
C GLU A 295 -32.31 8.30 -15.90
N MET A 296 -32.85 7.82 -17.03
CA MET A 296 -32.84 6.38 -17.36
C MET A 296 -31.43 5.84 -17.57
N LYS A 297 -30.56 6.59 -18.28
CA LYS A 297 -29.16 6.18 -18.49
C LYS A 297 -28.44 6.00 -17.16
N GLU A 298 -28.60 6.94 -16.25
CA GLU A 298 -27.97 6.88 -14.95
C GLU A 298 -28.53 5.76 -14.08
N TRP A 299 -29.87 5.60 -14.04
CA TRP A 299 -30.52 4.55 -13.29
C TRP A 299 -30.09 3.15 -13.77
N LEU A 300 -30.11 2.90 -15.08
CA LEU A 300 -29.64 1.66 -15.69
C LEU A 300 -28.15 1.43 -15.39
N TRP A 301 -27.32 2.47 -15.53
CA TRP A 301 -25.89 2.36 -15.25
C TRP A 301 -25.62 2.03 -13.79
N ARG A 302 -26.25 2.73 -12.84
CA ARG A 302 -26.13 2.46 -11.40
C ARG A 302 -26.50 1.02 -11.07
N ARG A 303 -27.59 0.51 -11.66
CA ARG A 303 -28.06 -0.87 -11.43
C ARG A 303 -27.12 -1.92 -12.04
N VAL A 304 -26.61 -1.69 -13.26
CA VAL A 304 -25.67 -2.62 -13.92
C VAL A 304 -24.28 -2.59 -13.26
N ARG A 305 -23.89 -1.45 -12.69
CA ARG A 305 -22.58 -1.25 -12.05
C ARG A 305 -22.53 -1.80 -10.62
N LYS A 306 -23.66 -1.90 -9.92
CA LYS A 306 -23.70 -2.33 -8.51
C LYS A 306 -23.00 -3.69 -8.33
N GLY A 307 -21.99 -3.73 -7.46
CA GLY A 307 -21.22 -4.93 -7.14
C GLY A 307 -20.20 -5.38 -8.20
N LYS A 308 -20.02 -4.65 -9.31
CA LYS A 308 -19.04 -5.00 -10.35
C LYS A 308 -17.69 -4.31 -10.14
N PRO A 309 -16.58 -4.98 -10.48
CA PRO A 309 -15.25 -4.40 -10.31
C PRO A 309 -15.08 -3.19 -11.23
N ARG A 310 -14.47 -2.14 -10.69
CA ARG A 310 -14.18 -0.90 -11.41
C ARG A 310 -12.84 -0.98 -12.13
N TRP A 311 -11.89 -1.76 -11.60
CA TRP A 311 -10.55 -1.92 -12.17
C TRP A 311 -10.14 -3.39 -12.24
N CYS A 312 -9.34 -3.69 -13.25
CA CYS A 312 -8.59 -4.94 -13.34
C CYS A 312 -7.11 -4.61 -13.52
N ARG A 313 -6.28 -5.16 -12.64
CA ARG A 313 -4.82 -5.13 -12.74
C ARG A 313 -4.32 -6.48 -13.22
N ALA A 314 -3.59 -6.48 -14.33
CA ALA A 314 -2.86 -7.66 -14.78
C ALA A 314 -1.40 -7.58 -14.31
N TYR A 315 -0.88 -8.69 -13.76
CA TYR A 315 0.50 -8.77 -13.30
C TYR A 315 1.35 -9.58 -14.27
N PHE A 316 2.52 -9.04 -14.62
CA PHE A 316 3.50 -9.67 -15.52
C PHE A 316 4.85 -9.82 -14.82
N ASP A 317 5.51 -10.95 -15.07
CA ASP A 317 6.89 -11.17 -14.65
C ASP A 317 7.82 -10.16 -15.35
N PRO A 318 8.65 -9.38 -14.63
CA PRO A 318 9.54 -8.40 -15.23
C PRO A 318 10.57 -9.00 -16.19
N THR A 319 10.91 -10.28 -16.01
CA THR A 319 11.96 -10.99 -16.76
C THR A 319 11.43 -11.69 -18.00
N THR A 320 10.31 -12.41 -17.88
CA THR A 320 9.72 -13.18 -18.98
C THR A 320 8.57 -12.46 -19.68
N ASN A 321 8.05 -11.38 -19.08
CA ASN A 321 6.87 -10.64 -19.53
C ASN A 321 5.60 -11.50 -19.66
N LYS A 322 5.56 -12.66 -19.02
CA LYS A 322 4.39 -13.54 -18.99
C LYS A 322 3.43 -13.09 -17.89
N GLN A 323 2.14 -13.19 -18.16
CA GLN A 323 1.12 -12.89 -17.16
C GLN A 323 1.15 -13.95 -16.05
N VAL A 324 1.35 -13.49 -14.82
CA VAL A 324 1.45 -14.32 -13.60
C VAL A 324 0.25 -14.17 -12.67
N GLY A 325 -0.61 -13.18 -12.91
CA GLY A 325 -1.83 -13.01 -12.13
C GLY A 325 -2.73 -11.89 -12.61
N GLN A 326 -3.85 -11.75 -11.93
CA GLN A 326 -4.81 -10.67 -12.12
C GLN A 326 -5.42 -10.28 -10.77
N LYS A 327 -5.85 -9.03 -10.64
CA LYS A 327 -6.53 -8.51 -9.46
C LYS A 327 -7.70 -7.63 -9.90
N TYR A 328 -8.88 -7.92 -9.37
CA TYR A 328 -10.07 -7.11 -9.54
C TYR A 328 -10.24 -6.21 -8.32
N GLU A 329 -10.66 -4.97 -8.54
CA GLU A 329 -10.76 -3.97 -7.48
C GLU A 329 -12.07 -3.19 -7.56
N TRP A 330 -12.61 -2.92 -6.37
CA TRP A 330 -13.81 -2.14 -6.13
C TRP A 330 -13.47 -1.06 -5.11
N LEU A 331 -14.08 0.10 -5.29
CA LEU A 331 -14.01 1.19 -4.33
C LEU A 331 -15.33 1.94 -4.37
N ASP A 332 -16.06 1.88 -3.26
CA ASP A 332 -17.38 2.49 -3.13
C ASP A 332 -17.50 3.17 -1.76
N TYR A 333 -18.22 4.30 -1.74
CA TYR A 333 -18.68 4.89 -0.48
C TYR A 333 -19.88 4.09 0.03
N THR A 334 -19.81 3.62 1.27
CA THR A 334 -20.86 2.81 1.89
C THR A 334 -21.38 3.46 3.16
N LYS A 335 -22.63 3.13 3.52
CA LYS A 335 -23.22 3.54 4.79
C LYS A 335 -23.06 2.43 5.81
N LEU A 336 -23.00 2.79 7.09
CA LEU A 336 -22.89 1.83 8.19
C LEU A 336 -23.99 0.75 8.17
N ALA A 337 -25.19 1.09 7.71
CA ALA A 337 -26.32 0.15 7.62
C ALA A 337 -26.11 -0.98 6.59
N GLU A 338 -25.37 -0.71 5.52
CA GLU A 338 -25.13 -1.66 4.42
C GLU A 338 -23.94 -2.59 4.69
N LEU A 339 -23.18 -2.35 5.75
CA LEU A 339 -22.04 -3.18 6.11
C LEU A 339 -22.45 -4.55 6.69
N PRO A 340 -21.59 -5.58 6.57
CA PRO A 340 -21.78 -6.85 7.26
C PRO A 340 -21.85 -6.66 8.78
N ASP A 341 -22.64 -7.49 9.46
CA ASP A 341 -22.89 -7.37 10.89
C ASP A 341 -21.62 -7.67 11.70
N THR A 342 -20.78 -8.57 11.21
CA THR A 342 -19.41 -8.79 11.70
C THR A 342 -18.60 -7.50 11.81
N ILE A 343 -18.55 -6.70 10.74
CA ILE A 343 -17.78 -5.44 10.69
C ILE A 343 -18.38 -4.40 11.65
N LYS A 344 -19.72 -4.33 11.75
CA LYS A 344 -20.42 -3.44 12.69
C LYS A 344 -20.06 -3.77 14.15
N VAL A 345 -20.00 -5.06 14.50
CA VAL A 345 -19.62 -5.53 15.83
C VAL A 345 -18.16 -5.17 16.13
N ILE A 346 -17.24 -5.40 15.18
CA ILE A 346 -15.80 -5.09 15.35
C ILE A 346 -15.56 -3.61 15.60
N ARG A 347 -16.30 -2.73 14.89
CA ARG A 347 -16.17 -1.27 15.06
C ARG A 347 -16.49 -0.82 16.50
N LYS A 348 -17.34 -1.55 17.23
CA LYS A 348 -17.90 -1.27 18.58
C LYS A 348 -18.38 0.19 18.75
N LYS A 349 -19.68 0.40 18.92
CA LYS A 349 -20.29 1.72 19.19
C LYS A 349 -19.97 2.19 20.62
N ARG A 350 -18.83 2.85 20.84
CA ARG A 350 -18.49 3.45 22.15
C ARG A 350 -18.67 4.96 22.24
N VAL A 351 -18.95 5.65 21.13
CA VAL A 351 -19.15 7.11 21.13
C VAL A 351 -20.48 7.45 20.48
N VAL A 352 -21.25 8.27 21.18
CA VAL A 352 -22.55 8.83 20.79
C VAL A 352 -22.38 9.58 19.46
N GLN A 353 -23.00 9.04 18.41
CA GLN A 353 -23.31 9.67 17.12
C GLN A 353 -22.32 10.74 16.63
N ARG A 354 -21.18 10.30 16.10
CA ARG A 354 -20.58 11.00 14.96
C ARG A 354 -20.99 10.24 13.71
N GLU A 355 -21.60 10.92 12.74
CA GLU A 355 -21.74 10.35 11.40
C GLU A 355 -20.34 9.98 10.90
N GLU A 356 -20.15 8.79 10.36
CA GLU A 356 -18.88 8.35 9.78
C GLU A 356 -19.10 8.06 8.31
N GLN A 357 -18.25 8.63 7.46
CA GLN A 357 -18.18 8.22 6.07
C GLN A 357 -17.31 6.97 5.98
N ILE A 358 -17.81 5.95 5.30
CA ILE A 358 -17.10 4.67 5.16
C ILE A 358 -16.65 4.53 3.70
N LEU A 359 -15.36 4.35 3.52
CA LEU A 359 -14.78 3.98 2.24
C LEU A 359 -14.50 2.48 2.25
N HIS A 360 -15.21 1.73 1.41
CA HIS A 360 -15.02 0.29 1.27
C HIS A 360 -14.23 0.01 0.01
N TYR A 361 -13.00 -0.48 0.20
CA TYR A 361 -12.19 -1.04 -0.85
C TYR A 361 -12.27 -2.57 -0.77
N HIS A 362 -12.65 -3.21 -1.87
CA HIS A 362 -12.62 -4.66 -1.99
C HIS A 362 -11.67 -5.04 -3.11
N SER A 363 -10.94 -6.14 -2.93
CA SER A 363 -10.14 -6.71 -4.01
C SER A 363 -10.12 -8.22 -3.98
N ASN A 364 -10.19 -8.80 -5.17
CA ASN A 364 -10.03 -10.22 -5.41
C ASN A 364 -8.76 -10.40 -6.24
N THR A 365 -7.80 -11.10 -5.69
CA THR A 365 -6.53 -11.40 -6.34
C THR A 365 -6.49 -12.86 -6.74
N LYS A 366 -6.07 -13.15 -7.97
CA LYS A 366 -5.77 -14.51 -8.43
C LYS A 366 -4.39 -14.61 -9.07
N MET A 367 -3.52 -15.45 -8.51
CA MET A 367 -2.14 -15.66 -8.92
C MET A 367 -1.92 -17.07 -9.48
N THR A 368 -1.12 -17.17 -10.54
CA THR A 368 -0.74 -18.44 -11.17
C THR A 368 0.66 -18.85 -10.72
N THR A 369 0.74 -19.64 -9.65
CA THR A 369 2.03 -20.07 -9.06
C THR A 369 2.87 -20.96 -9.98
N SER A 370 2.26 -21.69 -10.93
CA SER A 370 3.00 -22.51 -11.91
C SER A 370 3.85 -21.69 -12.88
N ARG A 371 3.61 -20.37 -12.95
CA ARG A 371 4.39 -19.43 -13.76
C ARG A 371 5.38 -18.62 -12.93
N PHE A 372 5.50 -18.90 -11.64
CA PHE A 372 6.52 -18.28 -10.82
C PHE A 372 7.89 -18.81 -11.20
N LEU A 373 8.91 -17.99 -11.00
CA LEU A 373 10.29 -18.42 -11.15
C LEU A 373 10.55 -19.60 -10.19
N SER A 374 11.43 -20.53 -10.58
CA SER A 374 11.80 -21.66 -9.72
C SER A 374 12.46 -21.15 -8.43
N GLY A 375 11.95 -21.56 -7.27
CA GLY A 375 12.40 -21.11 -5.94
C GLY A 375 11.49 -20.07 -5.25
N TYR A 376 10.37 -19.70 -5.87
CA TYR A 376 9.43 -18.72 -5.32
C TYR A 376 8.04 -19.33 -5.13
N GLU A 377 7.51 -19.18 -3.93
CA GLU A 377 6.22 -19.76 -3.54
C GLU A 377 5.16 -18.67 -3.30
N GLN A 378 5.58 -17.43 -3.00
CA GLN A 378 4.67 -16.38 -2.50
C GLN A 378 4.83 -15.04 -3.21
N THR A 379 3.83 -14.17 -3.06
CA THR A 379 3.93 -12.76 -3.45
C THR A 379 3.52 -11.86 -2.30
N ARG A 380 4.20 -10.73 -2.17
CA ARG A 380 3.87 -9.67 -1.21
C ARG A 380 3.32 -8.49 -1.98
N GLU A 381 2.17 -7.99 -1.57
CA GLU A 381 1.64 -6.73 -2.02
C GLU A 381 1.90 -5.66 -0.96
N THR A 382 2.29 -4.46 -1.40
CA THR A 382 2.38 -3.26 -0.58
C THR A 382 1.45 -2.22 -1.19
N MET A 383 0.36 -1.92 -0.50
CA MET A 383 -0.55 -0.84 -0.81
C MET A 383 -0.16 0.39 0.02
N LEU A 384 0.05 1.51 -0.66
CA LEU A 384 0.28 2.83 -0.09
C LEU A 384 -1.00 3.64 -0.26
N ILE A 385 -1.58 4.08 0.84
CA ILE A 385 -2.75 4.96 0.87
C ILE A 385 -2.28 6.36 1.29
N ASP A 386 -2.22 7.30 0.36
CA ASP A 386 -1.94 8.70 0.66
C ASP A 386 -3.19 9.36 1.29
N LEU A 387 -3.11 9.66 2.59
CA LEU A 387 -4.19 10.30 3.33
C LEU A 387 -4.24 11.82 3.09
N ARG A 388 -3.50 12.37 2.12
CA ARG A 388 -3.47 13.80 1.80
C ARG A 388 -4.85 14.34 1.41
N ALA A 389 -5.65 13.53 0.71
CA ALA A 389 -7.03 13.86 0.40
C ALA A 389 -7.86 14.11 1.66
N ILE A 390 -7.64 13.34 2.72
CA ILE A 390 -8.38 13.41 3.99
C ILE A 390 -7.80 14.51 4.90
N THR A 391 -6.47 14.57 5.06
CA THR A 391 -5.79 15.56 5.93
C THR A 391 -6.04 16.99 5.48
N ARG A 392 -6.22 17.25 4.18
CA ARG A 392 -6.59 18.59 3.67
C ARG A 392 -7.94 19.09 4.20
N LEU A 393 -8.84 18.19 4.55
CA LEU A 393 -10.17 18.47 5.11
C LEU A 393 -10.14 18.72 6.61
N MET A 394 -9.00 18.50 7.26
CA MET A 394 -8.85 18.75 8.69
C MET A 394 -8.64 20.24 8.98
N ASP A 395 -9.27 20.71 10.04
CA ASP A 395 -9.09 22.07 10.53
C ASP A 395 -7.62 22.35 10.88
N LYS A 396 -7.15 23.56 10.60
CA LYS A 396 -5.83 24.04 11.07
C LYS A 396 -5.82 24.38 12.57
N GLY A 397 -6.95 24.20 13.26
CA GLY A 397 -7.13 24.67 14.62
C GLY A 397 -6.20 23.99 15.62
N SER A 398 -5.38 24.79 16.31
CA SER A 398 -4.69 24.38 17.53
C SER A 398 -5.42 24.97 18.73
N ASN A 399 -5.86 24.13 19.65
CA ASN A 399 -6.40 24.59 20.92
C ASN A 399 -5.24 24.92 21.87
N LYS A 400 -5.39 26.00 22.65
CA LYS A 400 -4.44 26.34 23.69
C LYS A 400 -4.93 25.71 24.98
N ILE A 401 -4.16 24.78 25.53
CA ILE A 401 -4.39 24.22 26.85
C ILE A 401 -3.43 24.90 27.82
N TYR A 402 -3.94 25.28 28.97
CA TYR A 402 -3.16 25.87 30.05
C TYR A 402 -3.03 24.82 31.14
N VAL A 403 -1.81 24.44 31.49
CA VAL A 403 -1.51 23.45 32.53
C VAL A 403 -0.81 24.16 33.67
N LEU A 404 -1.27 23.94 34.90
CA LEU A 404 -0.61 24.46 36.09
C LEU A 404 0.40 23.42 36.56
N ASN A 405 1.69 23.73 36.50
CA ASN A 405 2.75 22.84 36.97
C ASN A 405 3.59 23.57 38.02
N LYS A 406 3.55 23.10 39.28
CA LYS A 406 4.25 23.69 40.43
C LYS A 406 4.10 25.23 40.56
N GLY A 407 2.89 25.75 40.37
CA GLY A 407 2.59 27.18 40.52
C GLY A 407 2.92 28.06 39.31
N GLN A 408 3.51 27.51 38.25
CA GLN A 408 3.66 28.19 36.96
C GLN A 408 2.63 27.66 35.96
N VAL A 409 1.97 28.58 35.24
CA VAL A 409 1.04 28.24 34.16
C VAL A 409 1.84 28.08 32.87
N SER A 410 1.96 26.83 32.38
CA SER A 410 2.48 26.56 31.05
C SER A 410 1.35 26.62 30.03
N LYS A 411 1.67 27.10 28.83
CA LYS A 411 0.74 27.20 27.71
C LYS A 411 1.20 26.26 26.61
N GLU A 412 0.38 25.27 26.31
CA GLU A 412 0.65 24.28 25.28
C GLU A 412 -0.34 24.42 24.13
N ARG A 413 0.18 24.38 22.90
CA ARG A 413 -0.66 24.33 21.70
C ARG A 413 -0.88 22.87 21.32
N VAL A 414 -2.12 22.42 21.44
CA VAL A 414 -2.51 21.06 21.09
C VAL A 414 -3.26 21.11 19.76
N GLU A 415 -2.67 20.48 18.75
CA GLU A 415 -3.31 20.32 17.45
C GLU A 415 -4.50 19.36 17.56
N LYS A 416 -5.60 19.66 16.85
CA LYS A 416 -6.76 18.76 16.76
C LYS A 416 -6.33 17.45 16.08
N ARG A 417 -6.48 16.34 16.80
CA ARG A 417 -6.22 14.99 16.29
C ARG A 417 -7.53 14.36 15.82
N HIS A 418 -7.47 13.72 14.67
CA HIS A 418 -8.56 12.94 14.11
C HIS A 418 -8.19 11.46 14.13
N LEU A 419 -9.18 10.62 14.38
CA LEU A 419 -9.00 9.17 14.45
C LEU A 419 -9.74 8.53 13.27
N LEU A 420 -9.02 7.79 12.45
CA LEU A 420 -9.59 6.89 11.45
C LEU A 420 -9.57 5.47 12.01
N ASN A 421 -10.64 4.70 11.78
CA ASN A 421 -10.58 3.26 12.03
C ASN A 421 -10.38 2.55 10.69
N LEU A 422 -9.43 1.62 10.64
CA LEU A 422 -9.22 0.72 9.52
C LEU A 422 -9.57 -0.68 9.98
N ILE A 423 -10.57 -1.29 9.35
CA ILE A 423 -10.92 -2.70 9.56
C ILE A 423 -10.59 -3.46 8.28
N VAL A 424 -9.90 -4.58 8.41
CA VAL A 424 -9.47 -5.39 7.27
C VAL A 424 -9.96 -6.82 7.44
N LYS A 425 -10.58 -7.37 6.40
CA LYS A 425 -10.94 -8.79 6.30
C LYS A 425 -10.04 -9.45 5.26
N GLU A 426 -9.32 -10.48 5.68
CA GLU A 426 -8.46 -11.32 4.85
C GLU A 426 -9.15 -12.68 4.68
N ASN A 427 -9.51 -13.04 3.45
CA ASN A 427 -10.06 -14.36 3.13
C ASN A 427 -9.18 -15.06 2.10
N SER A 428 -8.47 -16.09 2.54
CA SER A 428 -7.62 -16.94 1.70
C SER A 428 -8.37 -18.12 1.08
N HIS A 429 -9.68 -18.31 1.35
CA HIS A 429 -10.47 -19.48 0.94
C HIS A 429 -9.98 -20.85 1.44
N VAL A 430 -8.83 -20.92 2.11
CA VAL A 430 -8.26 -22.14 2.71
C VAL A 430 -8.54 -22.16 4.22
N SER A 431 -8.52 -21.00 4.86
CA SER A 431 -8.77 -20.82 6.30
C SER A 431 -9.96 -19.88 6.53
N PRO A 432 -10.60 -19.92 7.71
CA PRO A 432 -11.65 -18.97 8.04
C PRO A 432 -11.15 -17.52 7.89
N PRO A 433 -12.06 -16.58 7.56
CA PRO A 433 -11.69 -15.19 7.32
C PRO A 433 -11.09 -14.58 8.57
N LYS A 434 -9.93 -13.92 8.41
CA LYS A 434 -9.24 -13.22 9.50
C LYS A 434 -9.62 -11.76 9.48
N PHE A 435 -9.84 -11.20 10.66
CA PHE A 435 -10.20 -9.80 10.83
C PHE A 435 -9.12 -9.07 11.60
N TYR A 436 -8.81 -7.86 11.16
CA TYR A 436 -7.82 -7.00 11.78
C TYR A 436 -8.39 -5.60 11.96
N ARG A 437 -7.99 -4.91 13.03
CA ARG A 437 -8.44 -3.56 13.34
C ARG A 437 -7.26 -2.68 13.73
N TRP A 438 -7.17 -1.52 13.10
CA TRP A 438 -6.23 -0.46 13.46
C TRP A 438 -6.95 0.85 13.74
N LYS A 439 -6.44 1.62 14.70
CA LYS A 439 -6.71 3.05 14.83
C LYS A 439 -5.55 3.81 14.24
N VAL A 440 -5.84 4.67 13.28
CA VAL A 440 -4.85 5.60 12.71
C VAL A 440 -5.15 6.97 13.30
N VAL A 441 -4.23 7.50 14.10
CA VAL A 441 -4.34 8.83 14.68
C VAL A 441 -3.53 9.79 13.82
N LEU A 442 -4.20 10.83 13.31
CA LEU A 442 -3.58 11.79 12.40
C LEU A 442 -3.96 13.21 12.76
N ASN A 443 -3.07 14.13 12.43
CA ASN A 443 -3.35 15.55 12.35
C ASN A 443 -3.30 15.98 10.87
N ARG A 444 -3.42 17.28 10.60
CA ARG A 444 -3.36 17.82 9.24
C ARG A 444 -2.01 17.60 8.53
N SER A 445 -0.91 17.41 9.28
CA SER A 445 0.46 17.39 8.73
C SER A 445 1.08 15.99 8.66
N LYS A 446 0.66 15.06 9.53
CA LYS A 446 1.22 13.74 9.70
C LYS A 446 0.27 12.75 10.40
N ILE A 447 0.49 11.48 10.12
CA ILE A 447 0.10 10.34 10.95
C ILE A 447 0.94 10.43 12.23
N VAL A 448 0.26 10.57 13.35
CA VAL A 448 0.85 10.67 14.68
C VAL A 448 1.15 9.27 15.21
N ASP A 449 0.18 8.37 15.13
CA ASP A 449 0.31 7.01 15.63
C ASP A 449 -0.61 6.01 14.89
N ILE A 450 -0.24 4.73 14.93
CA ILE A 450 -1.01 3.59 14.40
C ILE A 450 -1.06 2.52 15.48
N GLU A 451 -2.23 2.31 16.06
CA GLU A 451 -2.47 1.32 17.11
C GLU A 451 -3.19 0.09 16.52
N SER A 452 -2.58 -1.09 16.67
CA SER A 452 -3.25 -2.36 16.39
C SER A 452 -4.15 -2.74 17.58
N ILE A 453 -5.42 -3.03 17.32
CA ILE A 453 -6.37 -3.44 18.36
C ILE A 453 -6.56 -4.95 18.25
N PRO A 454 -6.19 -5.72 19.29
CA PRO A 454 -6.43 -7.14 19.30
C PRO A 454 -7.94 -7.41 19.26
N MET A 455 -8.30 -8.42 18.47
CA MET A 455 -9.68 -8.89 18.39
C MET A 455 -10.04 -9.62 19.69
N PRO A 456 -11.30 -9.59 20.14
CA PRO A 456 -11.71 -10.37 21.31
C PRO A 456 -11.48 -11.87 21.07
N ASP A 457 -10.92 -12.58 22.06
CA ASP A 457 -10.54 -14.00 21.93
C ASP A 457 -11.72 -14.93 21.57
N ASN A 458 -12.97 -14.52 21.82
CA ASN A 458 -14.21 -15.25 21.50
C ASN A 458 -14.99 -14.66 20.30
N PHE A 459 -14.33 -13.97 19.37
CA PHE A 459 -15.01 -13.42 18.19
C PHE A 459 -15.34 -14.52 17.17
N ASN A 460 -16.59 -14.98 17.15
CA ASN A 460 -17.11 -15.79 16.05
C ASN A 460 -17.73 -14.87 14.98
N PRO A 461 -17.31 -14.98 13.70
CA PRO A 461 -17.95 -14.23 12.64
C PRO A 461 -19.41 -14.68 12.50
N ILE A 462 -20.32 -13.70 12.54
CA ILE A 462 -21.77 -13.89 12.39
C ILE A 462 -22.13 -14.22 10.93
N ASP A 463 -21.31 -13.74 10.00
CA ASP A 463 -21.49 -13.89 8.56
C ASP A 463 -20.43 -14.88 8.03
N GLY A 464 -20.75 -16.18 8.09
CA GLY A 464 -19.95 -17.29 7.55
C GLY A 464 -20.48 -17.77 6.21
#